data_AF-A0A8J5QF94-F1
#
_entry.id   AF-A0A8J5QF94-F1
#
_cell.length_a   1.000
_cell.length_b   1.000
_cell.length_c   1.000
_cell.angle_alpha   90.00
_cell.angle_beta   90.00
_cell.angle_gamma   90.00
#
_symmetry.space_group_name_H-M   'P 1'
#
loop_
_entity.id
_entity.type
_entity.pdbx_description
1 polymer ?
#
loop_
_entity_poly.entity_id
_entity_poly.type
_entity_poly.pdbx_seq_one_letter_code
_entity_poly.pdbx_strand_id
1 'polypeptide(L)'
;MTSMSTPFANNTPPLIPPTDFSQIPTDSLESIRNRLNQIHLSLRKLADQINGHNRHPNKIKLPTYSHFQNQFQVLITQLSSIAAILNSNEDLLKNTNAYPTPTFPTSAQEGLLTTLLRKKALPEVDEWITSALNKSDSDDKISLAKRDELAQWCFAKVQELREEFQFYGFHTMEELDYLETPQGKLEAQEKKEVENKREEQELKITTGGKKGLHPNQVLKFMYQGQI
;
A
#
# COMPACT_ATOMS: atom_id res chain seq x y z
N MET A 1 -0.14 -37.71 76.11
CA MET A 1 -0.35 -36.30 75.71
C MET A 1 0.21 -36.14 74.31
N THR A 2 -0.71 -36.08 73.36
CA THR A 2 -0.52 -36.04 71.91
C THR A 2 -0.20 -34.61 71.49
N SER A 3 0.97 -34.38 70.88
CA SER A 3 1.24 -33.15 70.13
C SER A 3 1.41 -33.50 68.66
N MET A 4 0.33 -33.33 67.90
CA MET A 4 0.31 -33.41 66.44
C MET A 4 1.23 -32.34 65.85
N SER A 5 2.36 -32.76 65.27
CA SER A 5 3.11 -31.93 64.33
C SER A 5 2.41 -32.04 62.98
N THR A 6 1.75 -30.97 62.55
CA THR A 6 1.20 -30.84 61.20
C THR A 6 2.37 -30.65 60.22
N PRO A 7 2.49 -31.46 59.16
CA PRO A 7 3.48 -31.20 58.12
C PRO A 7 3.01 -29.99 57.31
N PHE A 8 3.92 -29.02 57.17
CA PHE A 8 3.75 -27.90 56.24
C PHE A 8 3.45 -28.46 54.84
N ALA A 9 2.22 -28.26 54.38
CA ALA A 9 1.86 -28.49 52.99
C ALA A 9 2.68 -27.52 52.13
N ASN A 10 3.71 -28.05 51.50
CA ASN A 10 4.51 -27.35 50.52
C ASN A 10 3.60 -27.12 49.30
N ASN A 11 2.83 -26.03 49.30
CA ASN A 11 2.01 -25.60 48.19
C ASN A 11 2.94 -25.12 47.06
N THR A 12 3.54 -26.08 46.36
CA THR A 12 4.12 -25.83 45.05
C THR A 12 2.96 -25.47 44.12
N PRO A 13 2.96 -24.30 43.46
CA PRO A 13 1.93 -23.99 42.47
C PRO A 13 1.93 -25.13 41.42
N PRO A 14 0.74 -25.59 40.97
CA PRO A 14 0.67 -26.69 40.03
C PRO A 14 1.53 -26.35 38.81
N LEU A 15 2.48 -27.23 38.49
CA LEU A 15 3.31 -27.13 37.31
C LEU A 15 2.37 -27.16 36.10
N ILE A 16 2.12 -25.99 35.52
CA ILE A 16 1.25 -25.84 34.36
C ILE A 16 1.83 -26.76 33.27
N PRO A 17 1.06 -27.69 32.70
CA PRO A 17 1.55 -28.54 31.62
C PRO A 17 2.05 -27.64 30.48
N PRO A 18 3.19 -27.97 29.84
CA PRO A 18 3.70 -27.17 28.73
C PRO A 18 2.63 -27.14 27.64
N THR A 19 2.08 -25.95 27.39
CA THR A 19 1.09 -25.75 26.35
C THR A 19 1.72 -26.09 25.00
N ASP A 20 1.14 -27.05 24.28
CA ASP A 20 1.61 -27.42 22.95
C ASP A 20 1.19 -26.36 21.93
N PHE A 21 2.17 -25.63 21.41
CA PHE A 21 1.98 -24.57 20.41
C PHE A 21 2.21 -25.07 18.97
N SER A 22 2.46 -26.38 18.76
CA SER A 22 2.84 -26.94 17.44
C SER A 22 1.76 -26.78 16.36
N GLN A 23 0.50 -26.58 16.75
CA GLN A 23 -0.63 -26.42 15.83
C GLN A 23 -0.96 -24.95 15.53
N ILE A 24 -0.25 -23.99 16.13
CA ILE A 24 -0.49 -22.57 15.90
C ILE A 24 0.28 -22.14 14.64
N PRO A 25 -0.38 -21.53 13.65
CA PRO A 25 0.27 -21.03 12.45
C PRO A 25 0.98 -19.70 12.77
N THR A 26 2.16 -19.81 13.35
CA THR A 26 2.98 -18.68 13.83
C THR A 26 3.42 -17.76 12.71
N ASP A 27 3.72 -18.32 11.54
CA ASP A 27 4.31 -17.58 10.42
C ASP A 27 3.31 -16.60 9.80
N SER A 28 2.05 -17.03 9.63
CA SER A 28 0.96 -16.17 9.14
C SER A 28 0.66 -15.05 10.14
N LEU A 29 0.63 -15.36 11.44
CA LEU A 29 0.38 -14.37 12.49
C LEU A 29 1.53 -13.36 12.60
N GLU A 30 2.78 -13.80 12.50
CA GLU A 30 3.95 -12.91 12.54
C GLU A 30 4.01 -12.02 11.30
N SER A 31 3.63 -12.53 10.12
CA SER A 31 3.48 -11.74 8.90
C SER A 31 2.43 -10.63 9.05
N ILE A 32 1.26 -10.95 9.64
CA ILE A 32 0.20 -9.97 9.95
C ILE A 32 0.71 -8.94 10.96
N ARG A 33 1.38 -9.40 12.03
CA ARG A 33 1.95 -8.54 13.08
C ARG A 33 2.94 -7.54 12.51
N ASN A 34 3.87 -7.98 11.67
CA ASN A 34 4.86 -7.12 11.05
C ASN A 34 4.19 -5.99 10.23
N ARG A 35 3.14 -6.32 9.47
CA ARG A 35 2.41 -5.34 8.66
C ARG A 35 1.56 -4.38 9.48
N LEU A 36 0.93 -4.86 10.54
CA LEU A 36 0.20 -4.01 11.47
C LEU A 36 1.14 -3.03 12.18
N ASN A 37 2.36 -3.47 12.53
CA ASN A 37 3.40 -2.59 13.06
C ASN A 37 3.81 -1.50 12.05
N GLN A 38 3.94 -1.84 10.76
CA GLN A 38 4.27 -0.85 9.73
C GLN A 38 3.17 0.22 9.59
N ILE A 39 1.89 -0.19 9.60
CA ILE A 39 0.75 0.73 9.58
C ILE A 39 0.70 1.59 10.84
N HIS A 40 0.95 0.97 12.00
CA HIS A 40 0.99 1.69 13.26
C HIS A 40 2.06 2.79 13.24
N LEU A 41 3.26 2.49 12.77
CA LEU A 41 4.35 3.46 12.67
C LEU A 41 4.04 4.57 11.65
N SER A 42 3.43 4.25 10.51
CA SER A 42 3.04 5.25 9.51
C SER A 42 1.94 6.18 10.02
N LEU A 43 0.92 5.64 10.69
CA LEU A 43 -0.13 6.41 11.37
C LEU A 43 0.41 7.27 12.51
N ARG A 44 1.29 6.71 13.34
CA ARG A 44 1.95 7.44 14.44
C ARG A 44 2.70 8.66 13.91
N LYS A 45 3.49 8.47 12.86
CA LYS A 45 4.25 9.55 12.21
C LYS A 45 3.33 10.63 11.65
N LEU A 46 2.25 10.24 10.96
CA LEU A 46 1.26 11.18 10.43
C LEU A 46 0.57 11.96 11.56
N ALA A 47 0.14 11.27 12.61
CA ALA A 47 -0.48 11.87 13.78
C ALA A 47 0.47 12.84 14.47
N ASP A 48 1.74 12.49 14.64
CA ASP A 48 2.74 13.37 15.24
C ASP A 48 3.00 14.63 14.38
N GLN A 49 2.99 14.51 13.05
CA GLN A 49 3.10 15.66 12.14
C GLN A 49 1.88 16.59 12.26
N ILE A 50 0.66 16.04 12.27
CA ILE A 50 -0.58 16.82 12.41
C ILE A 50 -0.65 17.48 13.79
N ASN A 51 -0.36 16.72 14.85
CA ASN A 51 -0.36 17.22 16.23
C ASN A 51 0.75 18.26 16.46
N GLY A 52 1.92 18.08 15.85
CA GLY A 52 3.01 19.05 15.88
C GLY A 52 2.61 20.39 15.28
N HIS A 53 1.93 20.35 14.12
CA HIS A 53 1.32 21.56 13.53
C HIS A 53 0.25 22.16 14.44
N ASN A 54 -0.73 21.37 14.91
CA ASN A 54 -1.84 21.87 15.73
C ASN A 54 -1.38 22.49 17.05
N ARG A 55 -0.30 21.97 17.65
CA ARG A 55 0.27 22.49 18.90
C ARG A 55 1.10 23.76 18.68
N HIS A 56 1.77 23.90 17.54
CA HIS A 56 2.64 25.04 17.24
C HIS A 56 2.45 25.58 15.81
N PRO A 57 1.28 26.18 15.50
CA PRO A 57 0.93 26.60 14.14
C PRO A 57 1.91 27.65 13.56
N ASN A 58 2.54 28.44 14.42
CA ASN A 58 3.47 29.49 14.01
C ASN A 58 4.93 29.02 13.87
N LYS A 59 5.28 27.82 14.37
CA LYS A 59 6.67 27.29 14.35
C LYS A 59 6.83 26.08 13.45
N ILE A 60 5.78 25.27 13.32
CA ILE A 60 5.77 24.05 12.52
C ILE A 60 4.73 24.26 11.45
N LYS A 61 5.17 24.54 10.22
CA LYS A 61 4.28 24.65 9.06
C LYS A 61 3.77 23.26 8.68
N LEU A 62 2.51 23.13 8.26
CA LEU A 62 2.03 21.86 7.70
C LEU A 62 2.97 21.45 6.55
N PRO A 63 3.22 20.14 6.40
CA PRO A 63 3.84 19.64 5.18
C PRO A 63 3.05 20.11 3.95
N THR A 64 3.76 20.34 2.84
CA THR A 64 3.12 20.61 1.56
C THR A 64 2.09 19.54 1.24
N TYR A 65 0.97 19.93 0.62
CA TYR A 65 -0.11 19.01 0.26
C TYR A 65 0.39 17.76 -0.48
N SER A 66 1.34 17.90 -1.41
CA SER A 66 1.97 16.76 -2.10
C SER A 66 2.65 15.77 -1.15
N HIS A 67 3.29 16.26 -0.08
CA HIS A 67 3.93 15.41 0.93
C HIS A 67 2.88 14.65 1.76
N PHE A 68 1.77 15.30 2.09
CA PHE A 68 0.64 14.67 2.76
C PHE A 68 0.00 13.59 1.87
N GLN A 69 -0.31 13.93 0.62
CA GLN A 69 -0.88 12.99 -0.36
C GLN A 69 0.01 11.75 -0.55
N ASN A 70 1.33 11.92 -0.65
CA ASN A 70 2.25 10.78 -0.76
C ASN A 70 2.21 9.88 0.49
N GLN A 71 2.13 10.46 1.69
CA GLN A 71 2.00 9.67 2.92
C GLN A 71 0.67 8.92 2.98
N PHE A 72 -0.43 9.55 2.54
CA PHE A 72 -1.73 8.88 2.41
C PHE A 72 -1.69 7.74 1.41
N GLN A 73 -1.04 7.93 0.27
CA GLN A 73 -0.92 6.88 -0.75
C GLN A 73 -0.16 5.66 -0.23
N VAL A 74 0.92 5.89 0.53
CA VAL A 74 1.67 4.82 1.20
C VAL A 74 0.77 4.08 2.20
N LEU A 75 0.00 4.82 3.01
CA LEU A 75 -0.91 4.24 3.98
C LEU A 75 -2.01 3.40 3.30
N ILE A 76 -2.61 3.89 2.21
CA ILE A 76 -3.61 3.15 1.43
C ILE A 76 -3.02 1.85 0.89
N THR A 77 -1.79 1.89 0.38
CA THR A 77 -1.09 0.70 -0.13
C THR A 77 -0.84 -0.32 0.99
N GLN A 78 -0.43 0.15 2.18
CA GLN A 78 -0.24 -0.70 3.36
C GLN A 78 -1.57 -1.33 3.83
N LEU A 79 -2.66 -0.55 3.88
CA LEU A 79 -4.00 -1.04 4.22
C LEU A 79 -4.54 -2.07 3.22
N SER A 80 -4.36 -1.83 1.92
CA SER A 80 -4.74 -2.78 0.88
C SER A 80 -3.95 -4.09 1.03
N SER A 81 -2.65 -3.99 1.32
CA SER A 81 -1.80 -5.16 1.49
C SER A 81 -2.16 -5.99 2.73
N ILE A 82 -2.49 -5.37 3.86
CA ILE A 82 -2.95 -6.13 5.04
C ILE A 82 -4.33 -6.75 4.80
N ALA A 83 -5.24 -6.05 4.11
CA ALA A 83 -6.55 -6.62 3.76
C ALA A 83 -6.41 -7.86 2.87
N ALA A 84 -5.51 -7.82 1.88
CA ALA A 84 -5.21 -8.98 1.04
C ALA A 84 -4.69 -10.18 1.87
N ILE A 85 -3.81 -9.92 2.84
CA ILE A 85 -3.23 -10.99 3.68
C ILE A 85 -4.21 -11.57 4.67
N LEU A 86 -5.05 -10.71 5.28
CA LEU A 86 -6.15 -11.17 6.12
C LEU A 86 -7.12 -12.05 5.33
N ASN A 87 -7.41 -11.67 4.08
CA ASN A 87 -8.25 -12.47 3.18
C ASN A 87 -7.58 -13.81 2.80
N SER A 88 -6.28 -13.81 2.47
CA SER A 88 -5.54 -15.04 2.15
C SER A 88 -5.42 -16.01 3.33
N ASN A 89 -5.51 -15.52 4.57
CA ASN A 89 -5.44 -16.33 5.79
C ASN A 89 -6.80 -16.42 6.51
N GLU A 90 -7.91 -16.16 5.82
CA GLU A 90 -9.22 -16.05 6.45
C GLU A 90 -9.64 -17.35 7.15
N ASP A 91 -9.50 -18.50 6.49
CA ASP A 91 -9.88 -19.81 7.03
C ASP A 91 -9.10 -20.14 8.31
N LEU A 92 -7.81 -19.83 8.31
CA LEU A 92 -6.91 -19.99 9.43
C LEU A 92 -7.34 -19.15 10.63
N LEU A 93 -7.62 -17.87 10.39
CA LEU A 93 -7.97 -16.89 11.42
C LEU A 93 -9.37 -17.14 11.99
N LYS A 94 -10.32 -17.61 11.17
CA LYS A 94 -11.66 -18.01 11.63
C LYS A 94 -11.63 -19.21 12.57
N ASN A 95 -10.76 -20.17 12.30
CA ASN A 95 -10.62 -21.38 13.11
C ASN A 95 -9.76 -21.19 14.37
N THR A 96 -8.99 -20.10 14.44
CA THR A 96 -8.11 -19.80 15.57
C THR A 96 -8.85 -19.03 16.66
N ASN A 97 -8.94 -19.61 17.86
CA ASN A 97 -9.48 -18.91 19.03
C ASN A 97 -8.37 -18.35 19.91
N ALA A 98 -8.45 -17.04 20.21
CA ALA A 98 -7.52 -16.36 21.09
C ALA A 98 -8.04 -16.36 22.54
N TYR A 99 -7.27 -16.96 23.44
CA TYR A 99 -7.50 -16.94 24.89
C TYR A 99 -6.24 -16.46 25.61
N PRO A 100 -6.38 -15.80 26.78
CA PRO A 100 -5.22 -15.46 27.60
C PRO A 100 -4.46 -16.73 28.01
N THR A 101 -3.13 -16.65 28.07
CA THR A 101 -2.31 -17.76 28.54
C THR A 101 -2.54 -18.01 30.04
N PRO A 102 -2.34 -19.25 30.55
CA PRO A 102 -2.47 -19.56 31.98
C PRO A 102 -1.51 -18.77 32.88
N THR A 103 -0.44 -18.21 32.31
CA THR A 103 0.56 -17.37 32.98
C THR A 103 0.14 -15.90 33.07
N PHE A 104 -0.92 -15.49 32.37
CA PHE A 104 -1.39 -14.11 32.38
C PHE A 104 -2.16 -13.81 33.68
N PRO A 105 -1.87 -12.70 34.40
CA PRO A 105 -2.52 -12.37 35.66
C PRO A 105 -3.94 -11.84 35.44
N THR A 106 -4.88 -12.72 35.13
CA THR A 106 -6.28 -12.40 34.80
C THR A 106 -6.98 -11.59 35.90
N SER A 107 -6.68 -11.86 37.18
CA SER A 107 -7.31 -11.19 38.33
C SER A 107 -6.84 -9.75 38.55
N ALA A 108 -5.65 -9.37 38.07
CA ALA A 108 -5.10 -8.03 38.29
C ALA A 108 -5.35 -7.09 37.11
N GLN A 109 -5.56 -7.63 35.91
CA GLN A 109 -5.62 -6.87 34.65
C GLN A 109 -6.87 -7.23 33.82
N GLU A 110 -7.98 -7.56 34.47
CA GLU A 110 -9.23 -7.95 33.81
C GLU A 110 -9.77 -6.84 32.88
N GLY A 111 -9.73 -5.57 33.33
CA GLY A 111 -10.18 -4.43 32.52
C GLY A 111 -9.34 -4.20 31.25
N LEU A 112 -8.05 -4.49 31.31
CA LEU A 112 -7.16 -4.41 30.15
C LEU A 112 -7.44 -5.56 29.17
N LEU A 113 -7.60 -6.78 29.69
CA LEU A 113 -7.86 -7.98 28.90
C LEU A 113 -9.16 -7.85 28.10
N THR A 114 -10.23 -7.42 28.76
CA THR A 114 -11.55 -7.19 28.14
C THR A 114 -11.51 -6.10 27.07
N THR A 115 -10.63 -5.10 27.22
CA THR A 115 -10.44 -4.05 26.21
C THR A 115 -9.63 -4.56 25.02
N LEU A 116 -8.55 -5.33 25.24
CA LEU A 116 -7.68 -5.83 24.17
C LEU A 116 -8.34 -6.94 23.33
N LEU A 117 -9.11 -7.83 23.96
CA LEU A 117 -9.81 -8.93 23.28
C LEU A 117 -11.20 -8.53 22.76
N ARG A 118 -11.58 -7.26 22.90
CA ARG A 118 -12.86 -6.75 22.39
C ARG A 118 -12.88 -6.87 20.86
N LYS A 119 -13.82 -7.66 20.35
CA LYS A 119 -14.13 -7.76 18.89
C LYS A 119 -15.21 -6.77 18.43
N LYS A 120 -15.89 -6.09 19.36
CA LYS A 120 -16.97 -5.16 19.01
C LYS A 120 -16.39 -3.90 18.36
N ALA A 121 -16.88 -3.60 17.16
CA ALA A 121 -16.51 -2.41 16.40
C ALA A 121 -16.79 -1.10 17.17
N LEU A 122 -16.27 -0.01 16.62
CA LEU A 122 -16.52 1.33 17.13
C LEU A 122 -17.99 1.72 16.84
N PRO A 123 -18.66 2.44 17.75
CA PRO A 123 -20.07 2.78 17.60
C PRO A 123 -20.37 3.55 16.31
N GLU A 124 -19.46 4.42 15.86
CA GLU A 124 -19.59 5.15 14.59
C GLU A 124 -19.62 4.20 13.38
N VAL A 125 -18.82 3.13 13.42
CA VAL A 125 -18.77 2.11 12.36
C VAL A 125 -20.05 1.28 12.36
N ASP A 126 -20.57 0.92 13.55
CA ASP A 126 -21.85 0.21 13.68
C ASP A 126 -23.02 1.06 13.12
N GLU A 127 -23.02 2.37 13.37
CA GLU A 127 -24.00 3.30 12.82
C GLU A 127 -23.92 3.37 11.29
N TRP A 128 -22.70 3.44 10.73
CA TRP A 128 -22.50 3.42 9.28
C TRP A 128 -22.98 2.12 8.64
N ILE A 129 -22.70 0.97 9.25
CA ILE A 129 -23.18 -0.33 8.78
C ILE A 129 -24.71 -0.37 8.78
N THR A 130 -25.33 0.05 9.89
CA THR A 130 -26.79 0.08 10.02
C THR A 130 -27.42 1.03 9.00
N SER A 131 -26.81 2.19 8.79
CA SER A 131 -27.25 3.18 7.80
C SER A 131 -27.13 2.64 6.37
N ALA A 132 -26.10 1.85 6.07
CA ALA A 132 -25.93 1.24 4.76
C ALA A 132 -26.95 0.13 4.50
N LEU A 133 -27.23 -0.71 5.50
CA LEU A 133 -28.26 -1.76 5.42
C LEU A 133 -29.66 -1.17 5.19
N ASN A 134 -30.01 -0.13 5.94
CA ASN A 134 -31.30 0.55 5.76
C ASN A 134 -31.46 1.16 4.36
N LYS A 135 -30.36 1.65 3.77
CA LYS A 135 -30.35 2.17 2.40
C LYS A 135 -30.46 1.06 1.36
N SER A 136 -29.76 -0.07 1.56
CA SER A 136 -29.84 -1.21 0.64
C SER A 136 -31.20 -1.88 0.61
N ASP A 137 -31.93 -1.86 1.73
CA ASP A 137 -33.29 -2.40 1.80
C ASP A 137 -34.31 -1.50 1.09
N SER A 138 -34.01 -0.20 0.96
CA SER A 138 -34.86 0.80 0.32
C SER A 138 -34.60 0.99 -1.18
N ASP A 139 -33.38 0.68 -1.65
CA ASP A 139 -32.98 0.84 -3.05
C ASP A 139 -33.17 -0.48 -3.80
N ASP A 140 -33.85 -0.41 -4.93
CA ASP A 140 -34.50 -1.52 -5.63
C ASP A 140 -33.62 -2.77 -5.89
N LYS A 141 -34.30 -3.93 -6.00
CA LYS A 141 -33.82 -5.30 -6.29
C LYS A 141 -33.07 -5.48 -7.62
N ILE A 142 -32.17 -4.58 -8.00
CA ILE A 142 -31.20 -4.85 -9.06
C ILE A 142 -30.24 -5.89 -8.47
N SER A 143 -30.26 -7.10 -9.03
CA SER A 143 -29.36 -8.18 -8.64
C SER A 143 -27.91 -7.67 -8.58
N LEU A 144 -27.27 -7.74 -7.39
CA LEU A 144 -25.86 -7.35 -7.23
C LEU A 144 -24.98 -8.01 -8.29
N ALA A 145 -25.27 -9.27 -8.64
CA ALA A 145 -24.55 -10.02 -9.67
C ALA A 145 -24.55 -9.31 -11.04
N LYS A 146 -25.67 -8.67 -11.44
CA LYS A 146 -25.73 -7.90 -12.69
C LYS A 146 -24.90 -6.62 -12.63
N ARG A 147 -24.80 -6.00 -11.45
CA ARG A 147 -23.96 -4.81 -11.25
C ARG A 147 -22.49 -5.17 -11.28
N ASP A 148 -22.12 -6.30 -10.70
CA ASP A 148 -20.76 -6.82 -10.75
C ASP A 148 -20.37 -7.21 -12.19
N GLU A 149 -21.28 -7.85 -12.94
CA GLU A 149 -21.08 -8.15 -14.36
C GLU A 149 -20.87 -6.87 -15.19
N LEU A 150 -21.70 -5.84 -14.96
CA LEU A 150 -21.53 -4.54 -15.61
C LEU A 150 -20.18 -3.89 -15.26
N ALA A 151 -19.79 -3.91 -13.98
CA ALA A 151 -18.51 -3.35 -13.53
C ALA A 151 -17.33 -4.08 -14.19
N GLN A 152 -17.41 -5.41 -14.29
CA GLN A 152 -16.40 -6.23 -14.94
C GLN A 152 -16.32 -5.93 -16.44
N TRP A 153 -17.46 -5.77 -17.11
CA TRP A 153 -17.51 -5.38 -18.52
C TRP A 153 -16.91 -3.98 -18.75
N CYS A 154 -17.27 -2.99 -17.93
CA CYS A 154 -16.70 -1.65 -17.99
C CYS A 154 -15.17 -1.68 -17.80
N PHE A 155 -14.68 -2.44 -16.83
CA PHE A 155 -13.25 -2.60 -16.59
C PHE A 155 -12.54 -3.21 -17.81
N ALA A 156 -13.12 -4.28 -18.39
CA ALA A 156 -12.57 -4.91 -19.58
C ALA A 156 -12.49 -3.93 -20.77
N LYS A 157 -13.56 -3.14 -20.99
CA LYS A 157 -13.58 -2.15 -22.08
C LYS A 157 -12.55 -1.05 -21.87
N VAL A 158 -12.36 -0.57 -20.64
CA VAL A 158 -11.32 0.43 -20.32
C VAL A 158 -9.93 -0.14 -20.58
N GLN A 159 -9.69 -1.41 -20.28
CA GLN A 159 -8.40 -2.05 -20.52
C GLN A 159 -8.13 -2.23 -22.03
N GLU A 160 -9.12 -2.63 -22.81
CA GLU A 160 -9.03 -2.69 -24.28
C GLU A 160 -8.66 -1.31 -24.86
N LEU A 161 -9.37 -0.25 -24.44
CA LEU A 161 -9.07 1.11 -24.88
C LEU A 161 -7.65 1.53 -24.44
N ARG A 162 -7.24 1.19 -23.22
CA ARG A 162 -5.89 1.50 -22.72
C ARG A 162 -4.80 0.85 -23.58
N GLU A 163 -5.05 -0.33 -24.13
CA GLU A 163 -4.11 -1.04 -25.01
C GLU A 163 -4.15 -0.52 -26.45
N GLU A 164 -5.31 -0.10 -26.93
CA GLU A 164 -5.50 0.52 -28.24
C GLU A 164 -4.79 1.87 -28.35
N PHE A 165 -4.85 2.69 -27.30
CA PHE A 165 -4.24 4.01 -27.30
C PHE A 165 -2.82 4.01 -26.74
N GLN A 166 -1.85 4.42 -27.56
CA GLN A 166 -0.52 4.78 -27.07
C GLN A 166 -0.54 6.19 -26.49
N PHE A 167 -0.61 6.30 -25.16
CA PHE A 167 -0.56 7.60 -24.44
C PHE A 167 0.86 8.16 -24.28
N TYR A 168 1.87 7.52 -24.88
CA TYR A 168 3.26 7.92 -24.83
C TYR A 168 3.77 8.18 -26.26
N GLY A 169 4.48 9.29 -26.45
CA GLY A 169 4.94 9.75 -27.75
C GLY A 169 4.91 11.27 -27.85
N PHE A 170 5.65 11.83 -28.80
CA PHE A 170 5.62 13.27 -29.09
C PHE A 170 4.60 13.65 -30.15
N HIS A 171 3.97 12.64 -30.78
CA HIS A 171 3.05 12.83 -31.88
C HIS A 171 1.63 12.56 -31.42
N THR A 172 0.72 13.43 -31.83
CA THR A 172 -0.72 13.18 -31.73
C THR A 172 -1.13 12.11 -32.74
N MET A 173 -2.29 11.48 -32.55
CA MET A 173 -2.80 10.49 -33.52
C MET A 173 -2.90 11.07 -34.94
N GLU A 174 -3.33 12.33 -35.07
CA GLU A 174 -3.42 13.02 -36.36
C GLU A 174 -2.06 13.20 -37.04
N GLU A 175 -1.01 13.47 -36.27
CA GLU A 175 0.36 13.54 -36.79
C GLU A 175 0.89 12.15 -37.21
N LEU A 176 0.52 11.09 -36.49
CA LEU A 176 0.89 9.72 -36.84
C LEU A 176 0.23 9.28 -38.16
N ASP A 177 -1.07 9.55 -38.31
CA ASP A 177 -1.83 9.26 -39.53
C ASP A 177 -1.26 10.03 -40.73
N TYR A 178 -0.88 11.30 -40.53
CA TYR A 178 -0.20 12.08 -41.56
C TYR A 178 1.16 11.48 -41.92
N LEU A 179 1.94 11.03 -40.95
CA LEU A 179 3.23 10.37 -41.17
C LEU A 179 3.09 9.02 -41.90
N GLU A 180 1.94 8.35 -41.84
CA GLU A 180 1.67 7.14 -42.61
C GLU A 180 1.36 7.40 -44.10
N THR A 181 0.89 8.60 -44.44
CA THR A 181 0.63 9.01 -45.83
C THR A 181 1.92 9.07 -46.67
N PRO A 182 1.85 8.89 -48.01
CA PRO A 182 3.03 8.97 -48.87
C PRO A 182 3.75 10.34 -48.79
N GLN A 183 3.03 11.43 -48.48
CA GLN A 183 3.63 12.75 -48.30
C GLN A 183 4.36 12.87 -46.95
N GLY A 184 3.75 12.39 -45.86
CA GLY A 184 4.39 12.40 -44.54
C GLY A 184 5.63 11.50 -44.47
N LYS A 185 5.65 10.37 -45.18
CA LYS A 185 6.84 9.50 -45.29
C LYS A 185 8.00 10.16 -46.03
N LEU A 186 7.71 10.93 -47.08
CA LEU A 186 8.71 11.70 -47.81
C LEU A 186 9.26 12.83 -46.94
N GLU A 187 8.40 13.57 -46.25
CA GLU A 187 8.83 14.64 -45.34
C GLU A 187 9.65 14.09 -44.15
N ALA A 188 9.26 12.93 -43.60
CA ALA A 188 10.01 12.25 -42.56
C ALA A 188 11.37 11.73 -43.06
N GLN A 189 11.43 11.20 -44.28
CA GLN A 189 12.70 10.81 -44.92
C GLN A 189 13.59 12.02 -45.18
N GLU A 190 13.04 13.12 -45.70
CA GLU A 190 13.78 14.36 -45.92
C GLU A 190 14.32 14.94 -44.61
N LYS A 191 13.49 14.98 -43.56
CA LYS A 191 13.93 15.42 -42.21
C LYS A 191 15.06 14.53 -41.68
N LYS A 192 14.94 13.20 -41.85
CA LYS A 192 15.97 12.24 -41.44
C LYS A 192 17.25 12.38 -42.28
N GLU A 193 17.15 12.67 -43.58
CA GLU A 193 18.30 12.94 -44.43
C GLU A 193 18.99 14.27 -44.08
N VAL A 194 18.23 15.30 -43.73
CA VAL A 194 18.76 16.58 -43.26
C VAL A 194 19.48 16.40 -41.92
N GLU A 195 18.90 15.62 -41.01
CA GLU A 195 19.52 15.27 -39.73
C GLU A 195 20.81 14.48 -39.94
N ASN A 196 20.80 13.44 -40.78
CA ASN A 196 22.00 12.67 -41.14
C ASN A 196 23.09 13.54 -41.79
N LYS A 197 22.72 14.44 -42.73
CA LYS A 197 23.68 15.37 -43.36
C LYS A 197 24.28 16.32 -42.33
N ARG A 198 23.49 16.77 -41.35
CA ARG A 198 23.97 17.60 -40.24
C ARG A 198 24.91 16.81 -39.32
N GLU A 199 24.57 15.57 -38.97
CA GLU A 199 25.46 14.71 -38.19
C GLU A 199 26.78 14.42 -38.93
N GLU A 200 26.73 14.17 -40.25
CA GLU A 200 27.93 14.02 -41.10
C GLU A 200 28.78 15.29 -41.16
N GLN A 201 28.16 16.47 -41.20
CA GLN A 201 28.87 17.75 -41.13
C GLN A 201 29.52 17.95 -39.76
N GLU A 202 28.80 17.65 -38.67
CA GLU A 202 29.34 17.70 -37.32
C GLU A 202 30.52 16.73 -37.15
N LEU A 203 30.43 15.51 -37.69
CA LEU A 203 31.51 14.52 -37.70
C LEU A 203 32.74 14.98 -38.48
N LYS A 204 32.57 15.70 -39.60
CA LYS A 204 33.67 16.29 -40.39
C LYS A 204 34.39 17.43 -39.68
N ILE A 205 33.69 18.16 -38.80
CA ILE A 205 34.26 19.27 -38.02
C ILE A 205 35.05 18.74 -36.81
N THR A 206 34.70 17.56 -36.28
CA THR A 206 35.41 16.96 -35.15
C THR A 206 36.74 16.31 -35.55
N THR A 207 37.79 16.51 -34.74
CA THR A 207 39.09 15.86 -34.93
C THR A 207 38.97 14.35 -34.63
N GLY A 208 38.78 13.56 -35.69
CA GLY A 208 38.78 12.09 -35.62
C GLY A 208 37.40 11.41 -35.66
N GLY A 209 36.35 12.08 -36.16
CA GLY A 209 35.06 11.45 -36.42
C GLY A 209 34.31 10.98 -35.17
N LYS A 210 34.58 11.61 -34.02
CA LYS A 210 33.86 11.32 -32.77
C LYS A 210 32.73 12.34 -32.61
N LYS A 211 31.50 11.85 -32.46
CA LYS A 211 30.32 12.69 -32.16
C LYS A 211 30.64 13.57 -30.95
N GLY A 212 30.42 14.88 -31.06
CA GLY A 212 30.61 15.81 -29.96
C GLY A 212 29.73 15.41 -28.76
N LEU A 213 30.24 15.58 -27.53
CA LEU A 213 29.49 15.21 -26.34
C LEU A 213 28.20 16.05 -26.22
N HIS A 214 27.06 15.40 -25.97
CA HIS A 214 25.78 16.10 -25.92
C HIS A 214 25.77 17.14 -24.77
N PRO A 215 25.27 18.37 -24.99
CA PRO A 215 25.30 19.43 -23.96
C PRO A 215 24.68 19.01 -22.62
N ASN A 216 23.58 18.25 -22.64
CA ASN A 216 22.99 17.71 -21.41
C ASN A 216 23.87 16.68 -20.70
N GLN A 217 24.71 15.93 -21.41
CA GLN A 217 25.66 15.00 -20.81
C GLN A 217 26.83 15.76 -20.18
N VAL A 218 27.31 16.84 -20.83
CA VAL A 218 28.30 17.75 -20.25
C VAL A 218 27.74 18.42 -18.99
N LEU A 219 26.50 18.95 -19.05
CA LEU A 219 25.83 19.56 -17.90
C LEU A 219 25.64 18.54 -16.78
N LYS A 220 25.16 17.33 -17.08
CA LYS A 220 25.00 16.26 -16.09
C LYS A 220 26.32 15.87 -15.45
N PHE A 221 27.40 15.78 -16.22
CA PHE A 221 28.74 15.57 -15.70
C PHE A 221 29.20 16.71 -14.79
N MET A 222 28.99 17.97 -15.18
CA MET A 222 29.36 19.13 -14.36
C MET A 222 28.58 19.21 -13.04
N TYR A 223 27.30 18.83 -13.04
CA TYR A 223 26.45 18.92 -11.85
C TYR A 223 26.49 17.66 -10.95
N GLN A 224 26.76 16.47 -11.52
CA GLN A 224 26.60 15.20 -10.81
C GLN A 224 27.86 14.31 -10.86
N GLY A 225 28.90 14.69 -11.62
CA GLY A 225 30.16 13.95 -11.72
C GLY A 225 30.08 12.61 -12.45
N GLN A 226 28.97 12.30 -13.12
CA GLN A 226 28.76 11.05 -13.86
C GLN A 226 28.86 11.29 -15.36
N ILE A 227 29.66 10.46 -16.05
CA ILE A 227 29.81 10.41 -17.52
C ILE A 227 28.66 9.60 -18.11
#